data_AF-A0A7S0J466-F1
#
_entry.id   AF-A0A7S0J466-F1
#
_cell.length_a   1.000
_cell.length_b   1.000
_cell.length_c   1.000
_cell.angle_alpha   90.00
_cell.angle_beta   90.00
_cell.angle_gamma   90.00
#
_symmetry.space_group_name_H-M   'P 1'
#
loop_
_entity.id
_entity.type
_entity.pdbx_description
1 polymer ?
#
loop_
_entity_poly.entity_id
_entity_poly.type
_entity_poly.pdbx_seq_one_letter_code
_entity_poly.pdbx_strand_id
1 'polypeptide(L)'
;PVPLPAPRALAAAQSLQERRAAREMSVSLAKRFQSLSFKDEARFHHSATEALNAAARLARVNTGKPLLVAFGSGAHGWADGLAPYGVALGEERYACDVLTLREMSSATLKVLRVRCDEIAAVLVNPVQGLLATEVKSFGRWLRELRATCTRVGVPLILDESGTGFRLGISGAQGFFGVLADMVCYGGASAH
;
A
#
# COMPACT_ATOMS: atom_id res chain seq x y z
N PRO A 1 -17.24 17.56 53.13
CA PRO A 1 -16.31 17.88 52.02
C PRO A 1 -15.66 16.59 51.48
N VAL A 2 -15.97 16.20 50.25
CA VAL A 2 -15.30 15.07 49.58
C VAL A 2 -13.85 15.50 49.29
N PRO A 3 -12.83 14.75 49.71
CA PRO A 3 -11.45 15.13 49.48
C PRO A 3 -11.16 15.15 47.97
N LEU A 4 -10.55 16.24 47.49
CA LEU A 4 -10.12 16.35 46.10
C LEU A 4 -9.06 15.28 45.80
N PRO A 5 -9.14 14.60 44.64
CA PRO A 5 -8.19 13.56 44.28
C PRO A 5 -6.78 14.15 44.17
N ALA A 6 -5.78 13.40 44.64
CA ALA A 6 -4.37 13.79 44.56
C ALA A 6 -3.96 14.07 43.10
N PRO A 7 -3.04 15.02 42.83
CA PRO A 7 -2.67 15.45 41.47
C PRO A 7 -2.29 14.31 40.50
N ARG A 8 -1.68 13.22 41.02
CA ARG A 8 -1.34 12.02 40.24
C ARG A 8 -2.56 11.22 39.78
N ALA A 9 -3.61 11.15 40.59
CA ALA A 9 -4.85 10.45 40.23
C ALA A 9 -5.62 11.22 39.14
N LEU A 10 -5.59 12.56 39.18
CA LEU A 10 -6.20 13.39 38.15
C LEU A 10 -5.47 13.25 36.80
N ALA A 11 -4.14 13.29 36.80
CA ALA A 11 -3.34 13.09 35.59
C ALA A 11 -3.52 11.69 34.97
N ALA A 12 -3.63 10.64 35.79
CA ALA A 12 -3.90 9.28 35.31
C ALA A 12 -5.29 9.16 34.67
N ALA A 13 -6.31 9.78 35.28
CA ALA A 13 -7.67 9.81 34.75
C ALA A 13 -7.74 10.57 33.42
N GLN A 14 -7.06 11.72 33.32
CA GLN A 14 -6.94 12.50 32.07
C GLN A 14 -6.25 11.69 30.97
N SER A 15 -5.13 11.05 31.26
CA SER A 15 -4.42 10.20 30.28
C SER A 15 -5.26 9.02 29.79
N LEU A 16 -6.05 8.40 30.67
CA LEU A 16 -6.99 7.33 30.28
C LEU A 16 -8.11 7.87 29.38
N GLN A 17 -8.63 9.06 29.68
CA GLN A 17 -9.66 9.71 28.88
C GLN A 17 -9.13 10.08 27.48
N GLU A 18 -7.91 10.63 27.39
CA GLU A 18 -7.23 10.93 26.13
C GLU A 18 -6.99 9.67 25.30
N ARG A 19 -6.52 8.58 25.91
CA ARG A 19 -6.32 7.29 25.22
C ARG A 19 -7.63 6.70 24.69
N ARG A 20 -8.74 6.85 25.42
CA ARG A 20 -10.07 6.43 24.96
C ARG A 20 -10.52 7.25 23.75
N ALA A 21 -10.43 8.58 23.84
CA ALA A 21 -10.78 9.47 22.75
C ALA A 21 -9.94 9.21 21.49
N ALA A 22 -8.62 9.00 21.65
CA ALA A 22 -7.73 8.63 20.55
C ALA A 22 -8.17 7.31 19.90
N ARG A 23 -8.51 6.29 20.70
CA ARG A 23 -8.98 4.99 20.19
C ARG A 23 -10.31 5.09 19.44
N GLU A 24 -11.26 5.87 19.94
CA GLU A 24 -12.54 6.12 19.27
C GLU A 24 -12.33 6.83 17.93
N MET A 25 -11.46 7.84 17.90
CA MET A 25 -11.10 8.54 16.67
C MET A 25 -10.43 7.60 15.66
N SER A 26 -9.49 6.74 16.10
CA SER A 26 -8.86 5.74 15.23
C SER A 26 -9.86 4.74 14.66
N VAL A 27 -10.84 4.28 15.44
CA VAL A 27 -11.89 3.36 14.97
C VAL A 27 -12.79 4.05 13.94
N SER A 28 -13.19 5.29 14.20
CA SER A 28 -13.98 6.08 13.26
C SER A 28 -13.24 6.29 11.95
N LEU A 29 -11.94 6.62 12.02
CA LEU A 29 -11.10 6.81 10.84
C LEU A 29 -10.91 5.50 10.07
N ALA A 30 -10.69 4.38 10.76
CA ALA A 30 -10.58 3.05 10.13
C ALA A 30 -11.82 2.72 9.31
N LYS A 31 -13.02 2.96 9.86
CA LYS A 31 -14.28 2.75 9.15
C LYS A 31 -14.42 3.61 7.89
N ARG A 32 -13.93 4.85 7.92
CA ARG A 32 -13.90 5.72 6.73
C ARG A 32 -12.98 5.13 5.66
N PHE A 33 -11.76 4.75 6.03
CA PHE A 33 -10.82 4.14 5.09
C PHE A 33 -11.32 2.81 4.53
N GLN A 34 -11.95 1.96 5.34
CA GLN A 34 -12.60 0.72 4.90
C GLN A 34 -13.62 0.99 3.79
N SER A 35 -14.53 1.93 4.00
CA SER A 35 -15.55 2.31 3.01
C SER A 35 -14.94 2.92 1.74
N LEU A 36 -13.93 3.78 1.87
CA LEU A 36 -13.31 4.47 0.72
C LEU A 36 -12.41 3.55 -0.13
N SER A 37 -11.79 2.56 0.52
CA SER A 37 -10.88 1.61 -0.12
C SER A 37 -11.54 0.29 -0.51
N PHE A 38 -12.82 0.09 -0.18
CA PHE A 38 -13.51 -1.19 -0.38
C PHE A 38 -12.76 -2.35 0.32
N LYS A 39 -12.36 -2.14 1.58
CA LYS A 39 -11.65 -3.12 2.42
C LYS A 39 -12.36 -3.35 3.73
N ASP A 40 -12.23 -4.56 4.26
CA ASP A 40 -12.83 -4.95 5.54
C ASP A 40 -11.98 -4.49 6.74
N GLU A 41 -10.68 -4.30 6.56
CA GLU A 41 -9.75 -3.91 7.61
C GLU A 41 -8.87 -2.72 7.18
N ALA A 42 -8.49 -1.90 8.16
CA ALA A 42 -7.52 -0.83 7.99
C ALA A 42 -6.53 -0.84 9.16
N ARG A 43 -5.24 -0.65 8.87
CA ARG A 43 -4.18 -0.51 9.87
C ARG A 43 -3.42 0.79 9.64
N PHE A 44 -3.06 1.45 10.73
CA PHE A 44 -2.34 2.72 10.69
C PHE A 44 -0.87 2.49 10.97
N HIS A 45 -0.03 3.18 10.20
CA HIS A 45 1.42 3.19 10.30
C HIS A 45 1.90 4.64 10.39
N HIS A 46 3.12 4.86 10.88
CA HIS A 46 3.64 6.21 11.02
C HIS A 46 4.11 6.82 9.69
N SER A 47 4.33 5.98 8.66
CA SER A 47 4.70 6.43 7.32
C SER A 47 4.13 5.51 6.23
N ALA A 48 4.08 6.03 4.99
CA ALA A 48 3.71 5.23 3.82
C ALA A 48 4.70 4.07 3.58
N THR A 49 5.99 4.31 3.80
CA THR A 49 7.03 3.28 3.72
C THR A 49 6.77 2.13 4.71
N GLU A 50 6.40 2.44 5.95
CA GLU A 50 6.03 1.42 6.93
C GLU A 50 4.79 0.63 6.51
N ALA A 51 3.78 1.30 5.94
CA ALA A 51 2.57 0.65 5.46
C ALA A 51 2.85 -0.31 4.29
N LEU A 52 3.65 0.12 3.31
CA LEU A 52 4.06 -0.73 2.18
C LEU A 52 4.89 -1.93 2.63
N ASN A 53 5.81 -1.73 3.57
CA ASN A 53 6.59 -2.80 4.17
C ASN A 53 5.71 -3.81 4.91
N ALA A 54 4.74 -3.32 5.68
CA ALA A 54 3.81 -4.19 6.40
C ALA A 54 2.95 -5.00 5.43
N ALA A 55 2.45 -4.39 4.36
CA ALA A 55 1.68 -5.07 3.32
C ALA A 55 2.52 -6.13 2.59
N ALA A 56 3.76 -5.80 2.21
CA ALA A 56 4.69 -6.73 1.57
C ALA A 56 5.02 -7.93 2.49
N ARG A 57 5.27 -7.67 3.78
CA ARG A 57 5.49 -8.73 4.78
C ARG A 57 4.25 -9.60 4.96
N LEU A 58 3.07 -8.99 5.04
CA LEU A 58 1.81 -9.72 5.17
C LEU A 58 1.58 -10.65 3.96
N ALA A 59 1.84 -10.16 2.74
CA ALA A 59 1.75 -10.96 1.54
C ALA A 59 2.69 -12.18 1.57
N ARG A 60 3.96 -11.98 1.95
CA ARG A 60 4.93 -13.07 2.08
C ARG A 60 4.53 -14.11 3.13
N VAL A 61 4.10 -13.66 4.32
CA VAL A 61 3.65 -14.55 5.39
C VAL A 61 2.43 -15.36 4.95
N ASN A 62 1.46 -14.71 4.30
CA ASN A 62 0.22 -15.36 3.89
C ASN A 62 0.40 -16.34 2.72
N THR A 63 1.30 -16.03 1.78
CA THR A 63 1.52 -16.86 0.60
C THR A 63 2.63 -17.90 0.78
N GLY A 64 3.54 -17.70 1.74
CA GLY A 64 4.75 -18.51 1.90
C GLY A 64 5.80 -18.27 0.80
N LYS A 65 5.59 -17.27 -0.07
CA LYS A 65 6.41 -17.03 -1.25
C LYS A 65 7.44 -15.90 -0.99
N PRO A 66 8.65 -15.96 -1.57
CA PRO A 66 9.67 -14.96 -1.30
C PRO A 66 9.58 -13.71 -2.17
N LEU A 67 9.16 -13.85 -3.45
CA LEU A 67 9.37 -12.79 -4.43
C LEU A 67 8.26 -11.73 -4.39
N LEU A 68 8.66 -10.47 -4.45
CA LEU A 68 7.77 -9.37 -4.81
C LEU A 68 8.00 -8.98 -6.26
N VAL A 69 6.98 -8.48 -6.92
CA VAL A 69 7.11 -7.82 -8.22
C VAL A 69 6.87 -6.33 -8.02
N ALA A 70 7.76 -5.51 -8.54
CA ALA A 70 7.65 -4.06 -8.56
C ALA A 70 7.95 -3.53 -9.98
N PHE A 71 7.75 -2.24 -10.20
CA PHE A 71 7.92 -1.62 -11.51
C PHE A 71 8.94 -0.49 -11.49
N GLY A 72 9.74 -0.37 -12.54
CA GLY A 72 10.91 0.54 -12.57
C GLY A 72 10.61 2.05 -12.46
N SER A 73 9.35 2.46 -12.64
CA SER A 73 8.85 3.84 -12.45
C SER A 73 8.36 4.11 -11.02
N GLY A 74 8.05 3.07 -10.25
CA GLY A 74 7.45 3.18 -8.93
C GLY A 74 8.52 3.30 -7.84
N ALA A 75 8.44 4.37 -7.04
CA ALA A 75 9.23 4.49 -5.82
C ALA A 75 8.35 4.14 -4.62
N HIS A 76 8.50 2.93 -4.08
CA HIS A 76 7.67 2.41 -2.99
C HIS A 76 8.30 2.66 -1.60
N GLY A 77 9.09 3.73 -1.49
CA GLY A 77 9.93 4.05 -0.33
C GLY A 77 11.35 3.50 -0.44
N TRP A 78 12.12 3.64 0.65
CA TRP A 78 13.55 3.30 0.71
C TRP A 78 13.82 1.91 1.31
N ALA A 79 12.77 1.17 1.65
CA ALA A 79 12.93 -0.11 2.31
C ALA A 79 13.39 -1.19 1.33
N ASP A 80 14.29 -2.05 1.81
CA ASP A 80 15.07 -3.02 1.04
C ASP A 80 14.36 -3.58 -0.21
N GLY A 81 14.87 -3.21 -1.38
CA GLY A 81 14.43 -3.73 -2.68
C GLY A 81 13.14 -3.12 -3.25
N LEU A 82 12.47 -2.24 -2.53
CA LEU A 82 11.31 -1.47 -3.00
C LEU A 82 11.69 -0.07 -3.54
N ALA A 83 12.97 0.30 -3.42
CA ALA A 83 13.54 1.44 -4.11
C ALA A 83 13.82 1.09 -5.59
N PRO A 84 13.63 2.03 -6.54
CA PRO A 84 14.01 1.81 -7.92
C PRO A 84 15.53 1.57 -8.02
N TYR A 85 15.93 0.61 -8.86
CA TYR A 85 17.34 0.29 -9.10
C TYR A 85 18.12 1.56 -9.52
N GLY A 86 19.18 1.89 -8.78
CA GLY A 86 20.04 3.06 -9.04
C GLY A 86 19.61 4.37 -8.37
N VAL A 87 18.51 4.41 -7.60
CA VAL A 87 18.10 5.59 -6.81
C VAL A 87 18.57 5.48 -5.36
N ALA A 88 18.77 4.26 -4.84
CA ALA A 88 19.38 4.04 -3.54
C ALA A 88 20.91 4.12 -3.64
N LEU A 89 21.45 5.34 -3.66
CA LEU A 89 22.88 5.56 -3.45
C LEU A 89 23.26 4.99 -2.07
N GLY A 90 24.01 3.88 -2.05
CA GLY A 90 24.44 3.21 -0.82
C GLY A 90 23.61 2.01 -0.35
N GLU A 91 22.69 1.47 -1.16
CA GLU A 91 22.07 0.17 -0.86
C GLU A 91 23.13 -0.95 -1.00
N GLU A 92 23.60 -1.50 0.12
CA GLU A 92 24.54 -2.62 0.15
C GLU A 92 23.87 -3.97 -0.19
N ARG A 93 22.53 -4.01 -0.20
CA ARG A 93 21.74 -5.22 -0.43
C ARG A 93 21.34 -5.33 -1.90
N TYR A 94 21.87 -6.34 -2.58
CA TYR A 94 21.26 -6.82 -3.82
C TYR A 94 19.88 -7.43 -3.48
N ALA A 95 18.80 -6.77 -3.89
CA ALA A 95 17.44 -7.28 -3.72
C ALA A 95 17.21 -8.52 -4.61
N CYS A 96 17.60 -9.69 -4.11
CA CYS A 96 17.38 -10.97 -4.77
C CYS A 96 15.91 -11.46 -4.68
N ASP A 97 15.11 -10.79 -3.86
CA ASP A 97 13.72 -11.12 -3.53
C ASP A 97 12.70 -10.14 -4.12
N VAL A 98 13.12 -9.28 -5.05
CA VAL A 98 12.26 -8.36 -5.81
C VAL A 98 12.55 -8.44 -7.30
N LEU A 99 11.51 -8.70 -8.10
CA LEU A 99 11.57 -8.70 -9.56
C LEU A 99 11.06 -7.35 -10.07
N THR A 100 11.98 -6.53 -10.58
CA THR A 100 11.64 -5.27 -11.24
C THR A 100 11.24 -5.54 -12.68
N LEU A 101 9.96 -5.36 -12.99
CA LEU A 101 9.39 -5.56 -14.32
C LEU A 101 8.98 -4.22 -14.96
N ARG A 102 8.57 -4.28 -16.23
CA ARG A 102 8.14 -3.09 -16.99
C ARG A 102 6.62 -2.94 -16.96
N GLU A 103 6.14 -1.74 -16.67
CA GLU A 103 4.71 -1.42 -16.82
C GLU A 103 4.27 -1.50 -18.28
N MET A 104 2.97 -1.64 -18.51
CA MET A 104 2.38 -1.65 -19.86
C MET A 104 3.00 -2.69 -20.81
N SER A 105 3.59 -3.76 -20.27
CA SER A 105 4.26 -4.81 -21.04
C SER A 105 3.53 -6.15 -20.95
N SER A 106 3.31 -6.78 -22.10
CA SER A 106 2.77 -8.14 -22.19
C SER A 106 3.75 -9.19 -21.63
N ALA A 107 5.05 -8.93 -21.71
CA ALA A 107 6.08 -9.79 -21.13
C ALA A 107 5.95 -9.87 -19.60
N THR A 108 5.64 -8.76 -18.93
CA THR A 108 5.35 -8.74 -17.49
C THR A 108 4.19 -9.67 -17.16
N LEU A 109 3.07 -9.56 -17.89
CA LEU A 109 1.91 -10.42 -17.65
C LEU A 109 2.23 -11.90 -17.89
N LYS A 110 3.13 -12.21 -18.84
CA LYS A 110 3.63 -13.57 -19.06
C LYS A 110 4.48 -14.06 -17.89
N VAL A 111 5.39 -13.24 -17.37
CA VAL A 111 6.22 -13.59 -16.19
C VAL A 111 5.34 -13.91 -14.99
N LEU A 112 4.31 -13.09 -14.72
CA LEU A 112 3.38 -13.34 -13.61
C LEU A 112 2.66 -14.69 -13.75
N ARG A 113 2.35 -15.13 -14.97
CA ARG A 113 1.70 -16.42 -15.22
C ARG A 113 2.64 -17.61 -15.06
N VAL A 114 3.92 -17.44 -15.44
CA VAL A 114 4.91 -18.53 -15.43
C VAL A 114 5.54 -18.70 -14.06
N ARG A 115 5.73 -17.61 -13.30
CA ARG A 115 6.41 -17.60 -12.00
C ARG A 115 5.47 -17.36 -10.82
N CYS A 116 4.16 -17.54 -11.00
CA CYS A 116 3.16 -17.25 -9.95
C CYS A 116 3.44 -17.99 -8.64
N ASP A 117 4.03 -19.19 -8.70
CA ASP A 117 4.33 -20.02 -7.54
C ASP A 117 5.47 -19.46 -6.67
N GLU A 118 6.25 -18.52 -7.20
CA GLU A 118 7.35 -17.85 -6.47
C GLU A 118 6.96 -16.45 -5.97
N ILE A 119 5.86 -15.88 -6.45
CA ILE A 119 5.49 -14.47 -6.24
C ILE A 119 4.47 -14.32 -5.11
N ALA A 120 4.87 -13.59 -4.06
CA ALA A 120 4.04 -13.23 -2.92
C ALA A 120 3.06 -12.10 -3.21
N ALA A 121 3.47 -11.10 -3.99
CA ALA A 121 2.60 -9.99 -4.40
C ALA A 121 3.18 -9.19 -5.56
N VAL A 122 2.31 -8.45 -6.24
CA VAL A 122 2.64 -7.39 -7.18
C VAL A 122 2.35 -6.04 -6.53
N LEU A 123 3.34 -5.15 -6.48
CA LEU A 123 3.20 -3.77 -6.02
C LEU A 123 3.19 -2.85 -7.24
N VAL A 124 2.23 -1.92 -7.31
CA VAL A 124 2.15 -0.93 -8.39
C VAL A 124 1.75 0.43 -7.82
N ASN A 125 2.46 1.49 -8.25
CA ASN A 125 2.11 2.87 -7.93
C ASN A 125 1.32 3.43 -9.13
N PRO A 126 -0.02 3.52 -9.04
CA PRO A 126 -0.83 3.90 -10.17
C PRO A 126 -0.59 5.38 -10.45
N VAL A 127 0.03 5.71 -11.61
CA VAL A 127 0.26 7.08 -12.15
C VAL A 127 1.63 7.69 -11.84
N GLN A 128 2.51 7.07 -11.05
CA GLN A 128 3.87 7.61 -10.89
C GLN A 128 4.67 7.57 -12.20
N GLY A 129 5.14 8.73 -12.66
CA GLY A 129 5.96 8.85 -13.87
C GLY A 129 5.16 8.72 -15.19
N LEU A 130 3.83 8.74 -15.14
CA LEU A 130 2.97 8.55 -16.30
C LEU A 130 2.68 9.89 -17.01
N LEU A 131 2.81 9.94 -18.34
CA LEU A 131 2.37 11.10 -19.11
C LEU A 131 0.84 11.14 -19.22
N ALA A 132 0.25 12.34 -19.30
CA ALA A 132 -1.19 12.52 -19.41
C ALA A 132 -1.80 11.77 -20.63
N THR A 133 -1.03 11.63 -21.71
CA THR A 133 -1.41 10.89 -22.92
C THR A 133 -1.49 9.38 -22.71
N GLU A 134 -0.87 8.84 -21.66
CA GLU A 134 -0.76 7.41 -21.41
C GLU A 134 -1.82 6.88 -20.44
N VAL A 135 -2.55 7.76 -19.74
CA VAL A 135 -3.55 7.42 -18.70
C VAL A 135 -4.56 6.36 -19.16
N LYS A 136 -5.06 6.46 -20.40
CA LYS A 136 -6.03 5.49 -20.94
C LYS A 136 -5.41 4.11 -21.16
N SER A 137 -4.19 4.06 -21.71
CA SER A 137 -3.46 2.82 -21.98
C SER A 137 -3.02 2.16 -20.68
N PHE A 138 -2.53 2.95 -19.74
CA PHE A 138 -2.20 2.51 -18.38
C PHE A 138 -3.42 1.90 -17.69
N GLY A 139 -4.57 2.58 -17.70
CA GLY A 139 -5.80 2.06 -17.10
C GLY A 139 -6.27 0.74 -17.71
N ARG A 140 -6.09 0.55 -19.02
CA ARG A 140 -6.34 -0.75 -19.69
C ARG A 140 -5.40 -1.83 -19.16
N TRP A 141 -4.11 -1.53 -19.14
CA TRP A 141 -3.10 -2.47 -18.66
C TRP A 141 -3.25 -2.80 -17.18
N LEU A 142 -3.58 -1.83 -16.32
CA LEU A 142 -3.80 -2.06 -14.89
C LEU A 142 -4.98 -3.02 -14.63
N ARG A 143 -6.05 -2.93 -15.44
CA ARG A 143 -7.16 -3.90 -15.42
C ARG A 143 -6.71 -5.30 -15.86
N GLU A 144 -5.86 -5.40 -16.88
CA GLU A 144 -5.26 -6.68 -17.31
C GLU A 144 -4.31 -7.27 -16.27
N LEU A 145 -3.55 -6.41 -15.58
CA LEU A 145 -2.67 -6.79 -14.47
C LEU A 145 -3.49 -7.39 -13.33
N ARG A 146 -4.54 -6.68 -12.87
CA ARG A 146 -5.47 -7.18 -11.86
C ARG A 146 -6.09 -8.53 -12.26
N ALA A 147 -6.61 -8.63 -13.48
CA ALA A 147 -7.21 -9.87 -13.96
C ALA A 147 -6.20 -11.03 -14.00
N THR A 148 -4.94 -10.73 -14.35
CA THR A 148 -3.85 -11.71 -14.34
C THR A 148 -3.54 -12.16 -12.91
N CYS A 149 -3.33 -11.21 -11.98
CA CYS A 149 -3.11 -11.47 -10.55
C CYS A 149 -4.20 -12.35 -9.94
N THR A 150 -5.48 -12.04 -10.20
CA THR A 150 -6.62 -12.86 -9.76
C THR A 150 -6.56 -14.28 -10.32
N ARG A 151 -6.28 -14.44 -11.62
CA ARG A 151 -6.23 -15.76 -12.25
C ARG A 151 -5.14 -16.68 -11.69
N VAL A 152 -4.01 -16.10 -11.29
CA VAL A 152 -2.84 -16.85 -10.84
C VAL A 152 -2.68 -16.87 -9.31
N GLY A 153 -3.65 -16.32 -8.57
CA GLY A 153 -3.64 -16.31 -7.11
C GLY A 153 -2.50 -15.47 -6.50
N VAL A 154 -2.09 -14.39 -7.18
CA VAL A 154 -1.07 -13.46 -6.67
C VAL A 154 -1.74 -12.16 -6.20
N PRO A 155 -1.58 -11.76 -4.93
CA PRO A 155 -2.08 -10.49 -4.41
C PRO A 155 -1.57 -9.27 -5.18
N LEU A 156 -2.46 -8.33 -5.50
CA LEU A 156 -2.14 -7.00 -6.01
C LEU A 156 -2.18 -5.98 -4.87
N ILE A 157 -1.11 -5.21 -4.71
CA ILE A 157 -0.99 -4.12 -3.75
C ILE A 157 -0.92 -2.81 -4.54
N LEU A 158 -1.85 -1.90 -4.30
CA LEU A 158 -1.76 -0.53 -4.83
C LEU A 158 -1.03 0.37 -3.84
N ASP A 159 0.08 0.93 -4.29
CA ASP A 159 0.76 2.03 -3.61
C ASP A 159 0.09 3.35 -3.99
N GLU A 160 -0.90 3.75 -3.22
CA GLU A 160 -1.57 5.04 -3.34
C GLU A 160 -0.98 6.10 -2.40
N SER A 161 0.30 5.97 -2.01
CA SER A 161 0.96 6.92 -1.14
C SER A 161 1.05 8.32 -1.73
N GLY A 162 1.18 8.41 -3.05
CA GLY A 162 1.16 9.68 -3.80
C GLY A 162 -0.18 10.02 -4.46
N THR A 163 -1.03 9.02 -4.75
CA THR A 163 -2.24 9.21 -5.57
C THR A 163 -3.55 9.16 -4.78
N GLY A 164 -3.51 8.62 -3.56
CA GLY A 164 -4.67 8.48 -2.70
C GLY A 164 -5.39 9.81 -2.53
N PHE A 165 -6.70 9.80 -2.79
CA PHE A 165 -7.58 10.98 -2.71
C PHE A 165 -7.26 12.12 -3.70
N ARG A 166 -6.23 11.99 -4.55
CA ARG A 166 -5.89 12.98 -5.59
C ARG A 166 -6.53 12.69 -6.93
N LEU A 167 -6.70 11.42 -7.28
CA LEU A 167 -7.42 10.98 -8.49
C LEU A 167 -8.94 10.99 -8.31
N GLY A 168 -9.40 11.08 -7.07
CA GLY A 168 -10.81 10.99 -6.67
C GLY A 168 -10.92 10.39 -5.27
N ILE A 169 -12.12 10.45 -4.68
CA ILE A 169 -12.32 10.04 -3.27
C ILE A 169 -12.03 8.56 -3.01
N SER A 170 -12.16 7.71 -4.04
CA SER A 170 -11.83 6.28 -4.02
C SER A 170 -10.47 5.96 -4.64
N GLY A 171 -9.63 6.97 -4.86
CA GLY A 171 -8.29 6.82 -5.41
C GLY A 171 -8.25 6.21 -6.81
N ALA A 172 -7.12 5.57 -7.12
CA ALA A 172 -6.89 4.83 -8.35
C ALA A 172 -7.89 3.68 -8.54
N GLN A 173 -8.37 3.08 -7.44
CA GLN A 173 -9.35 2.00 -7.54
C GLN A 173 -10.65 2.47 -8.20
N GLY A 174 -11.20 3.59 -7.74
CA GLY A 174 -12.38 4.20 -8.35
C GLY A 174 -12.10 4.77 -9.74
N PHE A 175 -10.94 5.42 -9.92
CA PHE A 175 -10.57 6.05 -11.19
C PHE A 175 -10.36 5.06 -12.34
N PHE A 176 -9.68 3.94 -12.09
CA PHE A 176 -9.38 2.93 -13.11
C PHE A 176 -10.34 1.73 -13.10
N GLY A 177 -11.22 1.62 -12.10
CA GLY A 177 -12.13 0.48 -11.93
C GLY A 177 -11.40 -0.81 -11.57
N VAL A 178 -10.43 -0.73 -10.65
CA VAL A 178 -9.57 -1.85 -10.24
C VAL A 178 -9.62 -2.01 -8.72
N LEU A 179 -9.93 -3.21 -8.24
CA LEU A 179 -9.89 -3.52 -6.81
C LEU A 179 -8.61 -4.30 -6.49
N ALA A 180 -7.71 -3.68 -5.73
CA ALA A 180 -6.51 -4.36 -5.23
C ALA A 180 -6.86 -5.35 -4.12
N ASP A 181 -5.93 -6.19 -3.71
CA ASP A 181 -6.07 -6.99 -2.50
C ASP A 181 -5.74 -6.14 -1.27
N MET A 182 -4.68 -5.32 -1.36
CA MET A 182 -4.30 -4.33 -0.36
C MET A 182 -4.06 -2.95 -1.01
N VAL A 183 -4.30 -1.88 -0.25
CA VAL A 183 -4.02 -0.51 -0.69
C VAL A 183 -3.28 0.21 0.42
N CYS A 184 -2.18 0.87 0.07
CA CYS A 184 -1.39 1.68 1.00
C CYS A 184 -1.59 3.16 0.67
N TYR A 185 -1.95 3.96 1.67
CA TYR A 185 -2.13 5.40 1.54
C TYR A 185 -0.99 6.16 2.23
N GLY A 186 -0.78 7.42 1.84
CA GLY A 186 0.39 8.22 2.23
C GLY A 186 0.15 9.74 2.14
N GLY A 187 1.23 10.52 2.18
CA GLY A 187 1.19 11.98 2.37
C GLY A 187 0.31 12.78 1.40
N ALA A 188 -0.56 13.60 2.01
CA ALA A 188 -1.67 14.46 1.51
C ALA A 188 -3.09 13.95 1.82
N SER A 189 -3.25 12.79 2.45
CA SER A 189 -4.57 12.26 2.87
C SER A 189 -5.02 12.66 4.30
N ALA A 190 -4.30 13.57 4.96
CA ALA A 190 -4.49 13.93 6.38
C ALA A 190 -4.88 15.40 6.59
N HIS A 191 -5.66 15.97 5.65
CA HIS A 191 -6.30 17.27 5.78
C HIS A 191 -7.80 17.12 5.59
#